data_AF-A0AAW6EH06-F1
#
_entry.id   AF-A0AAW6EH06-F1
#
_cell.length_a   1.000
_cell.length_b   1.000
_cell.length_c   1.000
_cell.angle_alpha   90.00
_cell.angle_beta   90.00
_cell.angle_gamma   90.00
#
_symmetry.space_group_name_H-M   'P 1'
#
loop_
_entity.id
_entity.type
_entity.pdbx_description
1 polymer ?
#
loop_
_entity_poly.entity_id
_entity_poly.type
_entity_poly.pdbx_seq_one_letter_code
_entity_poly.pdbx_strand_id
1 'polypeptide(L)'
;MYYTIKNIRNFAKNNTIIFVLFLLCQFTASFIILFSFGAFQNFKLLKNKNLKQSDLIIQFGNVIDKYEEDGNKYYICDSSTTNKKIKELLLSIDESSLEELDLIYYSAETTNTNIPEIYEQPNSITFRLSYSPEAKTFIQYKTSYNNSPTSSGKMISQNDFKKGTMQVVLPYGFTSDCINQEVNIENQTYKVVGIDAIDETITIPFINSPDSLDNITEISFCTKNVMSTKTYQNIRAACNNIFGNFAFIPEIDTVNDDLPFYNSLMLLSILLTILSSITLTLLFRYVLITRNKMISVFRIYGCTINKARRIFVAEIMITSIMSFLITSAIYFKIVVKQLKSSFEYIDIIYNLKNYIIIGLIYVSVIYFILNLMIIIQLHKLPLSQKQGG
;
A
#
# COMPACT_ATOMS: atom_id res chain seq x y z
N MET A 1 13.85 -38.26 -14.41
CA MET A 1 14.51 -36.96 -14.21
C MET A 1 15.80 -36.82 -15.02
N TYR A 2 16.76 -37.76 -14.96
CA TYR A 2 18.01 -37.72 -15.76
C TYR A 2 17.79 -37.51 -17.27
N TYR A 3 16.88 -38.27 -17.87
CA TYR A 3 16.55 -38.15 -19.30
C TYR A 3 15.86 -36.82 -19.66
N THR A 4 15.05 -36.27 -18.76
CA THR A 4 14.35 -34.98 -18.92
C THR A 4 15.34 -33.82 -19.01
N ILE A 5 16.32 -33.78 -18.11
CA ILE A 5 17.36 -32.74 -18.08
C ILE A 5 18.28 -32.86 -19.31
N LYS A 6 18.64 -34.09 -19.70
CA LYS A 6 19.43 -34.35 -20.90
C LYS A 6 18.72 -33.86 -22.17
N ASN A 7 17.40 -34.04 -22.26
CA ASN A 7 16.60 -33.54 -23.38
C ASN A 7 16.52 -32.01 -23.42
N ILE A 8 16.33 -31.34 -22.29
CA ILE A 8 16.37 -29.87 -22.21
C ILE A 8 17.72 -29.35 -22.70
N ARG A 9 18.82 -29.95 -22.23
CA ARG A 9 20.18 -29.59 -22.67
C ARG A 9 20.37 -29.80 -24.18
N ASN A 10 19.84 -30.89 -24.72
CA ASN A 10 19.90 -31.16 -26.16
C ASN A 10 19.07 -30.17 -26.97
N PHE A 11 17.91 -29.76 -26.46
CA PHE A 11 17.07 -28.75 -27.10
C PHE A 11 17.76 -27.39 -27.13
N ALA A 12 18.39 -26.99 -26.03
CA ALA A 12 19.18 -25.76 -25.94
C ALA A 12 20.37 -25.73 -26.91
N LYS A 13 21.03 -26.88 -27.13
CA LYS A 13 22.20 -26.99 -28.03
C LYS A 13 21.83 -27.07 -29.51
N ASN A 14 20.83 -27.90 -29.85
CA ASN A 14 20.56 -28.20 -31.26
C ASN A 14 19.51 -27.27 -31.87
N ASN A 15 18.70 -26.59 -31.05
CA ASN A 15 17.65 -25.67 -31.50
C ASN A 15 17.70 -24.37 -30.69
N THR A 16 18.91 -23.79 -30.55
CA THR A 16 19.18 -22.65 -29.65
C THR A 16 18.26 -21.46 -29.87
N ILE A 17 18.02 -21.07 -31.12
CA ILE A 17 17.14 -19.92 -31.45
C ILE A 17 15.71 -20.15 -30.91
N ILE A 18 15.17 -21.35 -31.15
CA ILE A 18 13.82 -21.73 -30.70
C ILE A 18 13.78 -21.81 -29.17
N PHE A 19 14.83 -22.32 -28.54
CA PHE A 19 14.92 -22.42 -27.09
C PHE A 19 15.00 -21.04 -26.41
N VAL A 20 15.78 -20.10 -26.95
CA VAL A 20 15.88 -18.73 -26.44
C VAL A 20 14.55 -18.01 -26.60
N LEU A 21 13.92 -18.08 -27.78
CA LEU A 21 12.61 -17.50 -28.01
C LEU A 21 11.57 -18.07 -27.04
N PHE A 22 11.62 -19.37 -26.79
CA PHE A 22 10.74 -20.05 -25.86
C PHE A 22 10.89 -19.53 -24.42
N LEU A 23 12.13 -19.36 -23.94
CA LEU A 23 12.39 -18.77 -22.62
C LEU A 23 11.94 -17.31 -22.53
N LEU A 24 12.23 -16.49 -23.55
CA LEU A 24 11.79 -15.09 -23.59
C LEU A 24 10.27 -14.97 -23.51
N CYS A 25 9.53 -15.81 -24.24
CA CYS A 25 8.08 -15.85 -24.14
C CYS A 25 7.60 -16.30 -22.76
N GLN A 26 8.24 -17.28 -22.12
CA GLN A 26 7.88 -17.68 -20.75
C GLN A 26 8.10 -16.54 -19.75
N PHE A 27 9.26 -15.86 -19.81
CA PHE A 27 9.54 -14.70 -18.97
C PHE A 27 8.50 -13.59 -19.19
N THR A 28 8.19 -13.28 -20.45
CA THR A 28 7.20 -12.26 -20.81
C THR A 28 5.81 -12.65 -20.30
N ALA A 29 5.39 -13.89 -20.49
CA ALA A 29 4.10 -14.37 -20.02
C ALA A 29 3.97 -14.32 -18.49
N SER A 30 5.01 -14.75 -17.77
CA SER A 30 5.09 -14.65 -16.31
C SER A 30 5.04 -13.19 -15.85
N PHE A 31 5.75 -12.29 -16.53
CA PHE A 31 5.74 -10.85 -16.23
C PHE A 31 4.34 -10.25 -16.40
N ILE A 32 3.68 -10.53 -17.53
CA ILE A 32 2.32 -10.04 -17.82
C ILE A 32 1.34 -10.54 -16.75
N ILE A 33 1.40 -11.82 -16.38
CA ILE A 33 0.49 -12.37 -15.37
C ILE A 33 0.70 -11.72 -14.00
N LEU A 34 1.96 -11.51 -13.60
CA LEU A 34 2.27 -10.77 -12.38
C LEU A 34 1.67 -9.37 -12.44
N PHE A 35 1.98 -8.60 -13.50
CA PHE A 35 1.50 -7.23 -13.68
C PHE A 35 -0.02 -7.13 -13.71
N SER A 36 -0.67 -7.91 -14.56
CA SER A 36 -2.14 -7.91 -14.70
C SER A 36 -2.85 -8.28 -13.42
N PHE A 37 -2.31 -9.22 -12.62
CA PHE A 37 -2.86 -9.54 -11.31
C PHE A 37 -2.73 -8.35 -10.34
N GLY A 38 -1.56 -7.71 -10.28
CA GLY A 38 -1.31 -6.55 -9.43
C GLY A 38 -2.24 -5.39 -9.76
N ALA A 39 -2.31 -5.03 -11.05
CA ALA A 39 -3.18 -3.97 -11.54
C ALA A 39 -4.67 -4.28 -11.25
N PHE A 40 -5.14 -5.48 -11.57
CA PHE A 40 -6.53 -5.89 -11.31
C PHE A 40 -6.89 -5.77 -9.83
N GLN A 41 -6.04 -6.30 -8.93
CA GLN A 41 -6.32 -6.27 -7.50
C GLN A 41 -6.24 -4.86 -6.92
N ASN A 42 -5.34 -4.00 -7.43
CA ASN A 42 -5.24 -2.61 -7.02
C ASN A 42 -6.54 -1.86 -7.32
N PHE A 43 -7.02 -1.92 -8.56
CA PHE A 43 -8.24 -1.23 -8.95
C PHE A 43 -9.49 -1.85 -8.31
N LYS A 44 -9.49 -3.15 -8.04
CA LYS A 44 -10.55 -3.80 -7.26
C LYS A 44 -10.59 -3.30 -5.81
N LEU A 45 -9.44 -3.11 -5.17
CA LEU A 45 -9.36 -2.58 -3.81
C LEU A 45 -9.80 -1.12 -3.75
N LEU A 46 -9.34 -0.29 -4.68
CA LEU A 46 -9.80 1.10 -4.85
C LEU A 46 -11.32 1.16 -4.98
N LYS A 47 -11.88 0.37 -5.90
CA LYS A 47 -13.33 0.26 -6.10
C LYS A 47 -14.10 -0.14 -4.85
N ASN A 48 -13.56 -1.06 -4.05
CA ASN A 48 -14.23 -1.51 -2.83
C ASN A 48 -14.24 -0.48 -1.69
N LYS A 49 -13.29 0.45 -1.67
CA LYS A 49 -13.18 1.46 -0.61
C LYS A 49 -14.05 2.70 -0.84
N ASN A 50 -14.65 2.86 -2.03
CA ASN A 50 -15.59 3.92 -2.43
C ASN A 50 -15.13 5.38 -2.27
N LEU A 51 -14.09 5.69 -1.50
CA LEU A 51 -13.52 7.02 -1.32
C LEU A 51 -12.18 7.12 -2.06
N LYS A 52 -11.80 8.31 -2.52
CA LYS A 52 -10.43 8.57 -2.99
C LYS A 52 -9.49 8.78 -1.81
N GLN A 53 -8.19 8.61 -2.04
CA GLN A 53 -7.18 8.88 -1.02
C GLN A 53 -7.08 10.40 -0.85
N SER A 54 -7.66 10.90 0.23
CA SER A 54 -7.47 12.28 0.68
C SER A 54 -7.44 12.26 2.21
N ASP A 55 -6.53 13.02 2.80
CA ASP A 55 -6.60 13.32 4.22
C ASP A 55 -7.93 14.05 4.49
N LEU A 56 -8.60 13.68 5.59
CA LEU A 56 -9.83 14.35 5.99
C LEU A 56 -9.45 15.52 6.89
N ILE A 57 -9.53 16.74 6.35
CA ILE A 57 -9.29 17.97 7.11
C ILE A 57 -10.63 18.58 7.46
N ILE A 58 -10.90 18.72 8.76
CA ILE A 58 -12.10 19.37 9.28
C ILE A 58 -11.69 20.75 9.76
N GLN A 59 -12.43 21.78 9.35
CA GLN A 59 -12.15 23.16 9.71
C GLN A 59 -13.32 23.78 10.45
N PHE A 60 -13.06 24.79 11.28
CA PHE A 60 -14.06 25.36 12.18
C PHE A 60 -14.50 26.76 11.76
N GLY A 61 -15.81 27.02 11.79
CA GLY A 61 -16.43 28.27 11.36
C GLY A 61 -17.09 28.18 9.99
N ASN A 62 -17.39 29.34 9.42
CA ASN A 62 -17.93 29.44 8.07
C ASN A 62 -16.80 29.41 7.05
N VAL A 63 -17.02 28.70 5.94
CA VAL A 63 -16.09 28.71 4.81
C VAL A 63 -16.07 30.11 4.20
N ILE A 64 -14.92 30.76 4.23
CA ILE A 64 -14.69 32.09 3.65
C ILE A 64 -13.95 32.02 2.32
N ASP A 65 -13.14 30.99 2.10
CA ASP A 65 -12.43 30.78 0.85
C ASP A 65 -12.19 29.29 0.58
N LYS A 66 -11.87 28.98 -0.68
CA LYS A 66 -11.52 27.64 -1.14
C LYS A 66 -10.49 27.70 -2.26
N TYR A 67 -9.52 26.81 -2.22
CA TYR A 67 -8.53 26.65 -3.27
C TYR A 67 -8.24 25.18 -3.52
N GLU A 68 -7.68 24.89 -4.69
CA GLU A 68 -7.32 23.53 -5.09
C GLU A 68 -5.82 23.50 -5.40
N GLU A 69 -5.11 22.60 -4.72
CA GLU A 69 -3.66 22.39 -4.91
C GLU A 69 -3.40 20.89 -5.02
N ASP A 70 -2.69 20.48 -6.07
CA ASP A 70 -2.40 19.08 -6.39
C ASP A 70 -3.64 18.15 -6.46
N GLY A 71 -4.81 18.71 -6.80
CA GLY A 71 -6.08 17.99 -6.87
C GLY A 71 -6.78 17.79 -5.53
N ASN A 72 -6.22 18.34 -4.44
CA ASN A 72 -6.85 18.39 -3.12
C ASN A 72 -7.56 19.73 -2.94
N LYS A 73 -8.79 19.67 -2.43
CA LYS A 73 -9.60 20.85 -2.10
C LYS A 73 -9.28 21.29 -0.68
N TYR A 74 -8.76 22.50 -0.55
CA TYR A 74 -8.53 23.15 0.73
C TYR A 74 -9.59 24.23 0.94
N TYR A 75 -9.98 24.36 2.20
CA TYR A 75 -10.95 25.34 2.63
C TYR A 75 -10.25 26.29 3.59
N ILE A 76 -10.80 27.49 3.76
CA ILE A 76 -10.39 28.41 4.82
C ILE A 76 -11.67 28.80 5.55
N CYS A 77 -11.67 28.62 6.87
CA CYS A 77 -12.78 29.01 7.73
C CYS A 77 -12.39 30.17 8.66
N ASP A 78 -13.39 30.91 9.12
CA ASP A 78 -13.24 32.16 9.89
C ASP A 78 -13.28 31.99 11.42
N SER A 79 -13.20 30.77 11.94
CA SER A 79 -13.33 30.50 13.36
C SER A 79 -12.38 29.43 13.89
N SER A 80 -12.44 29.20 15.20
CA SER A 80 -11.60 28.25 15.90
C SER A 80 -12.40 27.51 16.98
N THR A 81 -11.78 26.49 17.54
CA THR A 81 -12.34 25.76 18.66
C THR A 81 -11.35 25.49 19.78
N THR A 82 -11.85 24.95 20.88
CA THR A 82 -11.05 24.63 22.06
C THR A 82 -10.61 23.19 22.09
N ASN A 83 -9.48 22.94 22.73
CA ASN A 83 -8.91 21.61 22.91
C ASN A 83 -9.86 20.68 23.69
N LYS A 84 -10.71 21.23 24.57
CA LYS A 84 -11.80 20.47 25.20
C LYS A 84 -12.70 19.79 24.19
N LYS A 85 -13.20 20.52 23.19
CA LYS A 85 -14.09 19.96 22.16
C LYS A 85 -13.36 18.98 21.24
N ILE A 86 -12.07 19.21 20.96
CA ILE A 86 -11.25 18.25 20.22
C ILE A 86 -11.09 16.94 20.99
N LYS A 87 -10.83 16.99 22.30
CA LYS A 87 -10.78 15.78 23.13
C LYS A 87 -12.11 15.03 23.14
N GLU A 88 -13.22 15.75 23.29
CA GLU A 88 -14.57 15.17 23.19
C GLU A 88 -14.77 14.48 21.83
N LEU A 89 -14.30 15.10 20.74
CA LEU A 89 -14.35 14.52 19.39
C LEU A 89 -13.58 13.21 19.31
N LEU A 90 -12.31 13.23 19.69
CA LEU A 90 -11.43 12.07 19.61
C LEU A 90 -11.91 10.91 20.47
N LEU A 91 -12.52 11.18 21.63
CA LEU A 91 -13.09 10.16 22.52
C LEU A 91 -14.43 9.60 22.03
N SER A 92 -15.13 10.30 21.14
CA SER A 92 -16.42 9.86 20.57
C SER A 92 -16.29 8.98 19.32
N ILE A 93 -15.11 8.96 18.68
CA ILE A 93 -14.82 8.10 17.53
C ILE A 93 -14.60 6.67 18.03
N ASP A 94 -15.16 5.70 17.33
CA ASP A 94 -15.02 4.29 17.69
C ASP A 94 -13.59 3.76 17.47
N GLU A 95 -13.19 2.80 18.31
CA GLU A 95 -11.85 2.19 18.32
C GLU A 95 -11.46 1.63 16.94
N SER A 96 -12.41 1.02 16.20
CA SER A 96 -12.11 0.44 14.89
C SER A 96 -11.82 1.48 13.80
N SER A 97 -12.39 2.68 13.92
CA SER A 97 -12.08 3.81 13.04
C SER A 97 -10.75 4.45 13.41
N LEU A 98 -10.47 4.60 14.71
CA LEU A 98 -9.19 5.11 15.21
C LEU A 98 -8.00 4.23 14.81
N GLU A 99 -8.19 2.91 14.74
CA GLU A 99 -7.20 1.94 14.25
C GLU A 99 -6.85 2.09 12.77
N GLU A 100 -7.75 2.63 11.95
CA GLU A 100 -7.50 2.86 10.52
C GLU A 100 -6.67 4.12 10.27
N LEU A 101 -6.70 5.07 11.21
CA LEU A 101 -5.96 6.32 11.15
C LEU A 101 -4.48 6.08 11.43
N ASP A 102 -3.63 6.74 10.64
CA ASP A 102 -2.20 6.76 10.91
C ASP A 102 -1.85 7.91 11.85
N LEU A 103 -2.25 9.12 11.46
CA LEU A 103 -1.94 10.36 12.14
C LEU A 103 -3.22 11.17 12.34
N ILE A 104 -3.35 11.74 13.53
CA ILE A 104 -4.30 12.80 13.84
C ILE A 104 -3.46 14.03 14.18
N TYR A 105 -3.75 15.14 13.53
CA TYR A 105 -2.97 16.36 13.61
C TYR A 105 -3.86 17.57 13.89
N TYR A 106 -3.48 18.39 14.87
CA TYR A 106 -4.04 19.73 15.06
C TYR A 106 -3.05 20.58 15.87
N SER A 107 -3.19 21.89 15.75
CA SER A 107 -2.40 22.87 16.51
C SER A 107 -3.32 23.82 17.25
N ALA A 108 -2.91 24.21 18.46
CA ALA A 108 -3.53 25.27 19.24
C ALA A 108 -2.53 26.41 19.41
N GLU A 109 -3.03 27.62 19.66
CA GLU A 109 -2.18 28.76 19.99
C GLU A 109 -2.56 29.31 21.37
N THR A 110 -1.58 29.78 22.11
CA THR A 110 -1.82 30.43 23.40
C THR A 110 -0.86 31.57 23.65
N THR A 111 -1.40 32.66 24.18
CA THR A 111 -0.64 33.77 24.77
C THR A 111 -0.64 33.70 26.30
N ASN A 112 -1.41 32.79 26.90
CA ASN A 112 -1.49 32.58 28.34
C ASN A 112 -0.38 31.61 28.80
N THR A 113 0.85 32.07 28.65
CA THR A 113 2.04 31.32 29.03
C THR A 113 3.17 32.26 29.45
N ASN A 114 4.09 31.76 30.29
CA ASN A 114 5.33 32.47 30.61
C ASN A 114 6.50 32.09 29.66
N ILE A 115 6.21 31.31 28.61
CA ILE A 115 7.17 30.99 27.56
C ILE A 115 7.30 32.20 26.63
N PRO A 116 8.50 32.76 26.43
CA PRO A 116 8.72 33.84 25.48
C PRO A 116 8.24 33.49 24.08
N GLU A 117 7.57 34.42 23.40
CA GLU A 117 7.20 34.28 21.99
C GLU A 117 8.46 34.17 21.12
N ILE A 118 8.42 33.25 20.15
CA ILE A 118 9.45 33.14 19.12
C ILE A 118 8.91 33.85 17.87
N TYR A 119 9.74 34.71 17.26
CA TYR A 119 9.42 35.44 16.03
C TYR A 119 8.16 36.32 16.10
N GLU A 120 7.82 36.87 17.28
CA GLU A 120 6.62 37.71 17.50
C GLU A 120 5.30 36.98 17.15
N GLN A 121 5.31 35.64 17.22
CA GLN A 121 4.13 34.82 17.02
C GLN A 121 3.66 34.18 18.34
N PRO A 122 2.34 33.97 18.52
CA PRO A 122 1.81 33.22 19.64
C PRO A 122 2.47 31.85 19.75
N ASN A 123 2.61 31.35 20.98
CA ASN A 123 3.17 30.02 21.19
C ASN A 123 2.22 28.94 20.65
N SER A 124 2.67 28.23 19.62
CA SER A 124 1.92 27.13 19.01
C SER A 124 2.22 25.81 19.73
N ILE A 125 1.18 25.04 20.02
CA ILE A 125 1.25 23.69 20.59
C ILE A 125 0.65 22.72 19.60
N THR A 126 1.46 21.80 19.11
CA THR A 126 1.06 20.87 18.05
C THR A 126 0.89 19.45 18.58
N PHE A 127 -0.27 18.87 18.29
CA PHE A 127 -0.60 17.49 18.63
C PHE A 127 -0.48 16.60 17.41
N ARG A 128 0.49 15.70 17.42
CA ARG A 128 0.67 14.62 16.43
C ARG A 128 0.38 13.30 17.11
N LEU A 129 -0.81 12.75 16.90
CA LEU A 129 -1.31 11.61 17.66
C LEU A 129 -1.48 10.37 16.77
N SER A 130 -1.22 9.21 17.35
CA SER A 130 -1.68 7.90 16.84
C SER A 130 -2.48 7.21 17.91
N TYR A 131 -3.43 6.36 17.51
CA TYR A 131 -4.14 5.54 18.46
C TYR A 131 -3.38 4.23 18.72
N SER A 132 -3.27 3.82 19.99
CA SER A 132 -2.66 2.55 20.40
C SER A 132 -3.74 1.59 20.93
N PRO A 133 -4.10 0.54 20.16
CA PRO A 133 -5.11 -0.44 20.60
C PRO A 133 -4.70 -1.19 21.88
N GLU A 134 -3.41 -1.49 22.02
CA GLU A 134 -2.88 -2.17 23.22
C GLU A 134 -3.06 -1.34 24.49
N ALA A 135 -2.83 -0.02 24.39
CA ALA A 135 -2.92 0.89 25.53
C ALA A 135 -4.29 1.58 25.65
N LYS A 136 -5.17 1.38 24.66
CA LYS A 136 -6.48 2.05 24.52
C LYS A 136 -6.42 3.55 24.71
N THR A 137 -5.39 4.18 24.16
CA THR A 137 -5.15 5.61 24.33
C THR A 137 -4.36 6.19 23.16
N PHE A 138 -4.35 7.53 23.09
CA PHE A 138 -3.54 8.26 22.13
C PHE A 138 -2.08 8.31 22.59
N ILE A 139 -1.20 8.07 21.64
CA ILE A 139 0.25 8.09 21.82
C ILE A 139 0.83 9.11 20.86
N GLN A 140 2.01 9.62 21.17
CA GLN A 140 2.68 10.54 20.25
C GLN A 140 3.00 9.80 18.95
N TYR A 141 2.51 10.31 17.82
CA TYR A 141 2.79 9.76 16.50
C TYR A 141 4.29 9.82 16.24
N LYS A 142 4.87 8.74 15.69
CA LYS A 142 6.30 8.70 15.37
C LYS A 142 6.53 9.22 13.96
N THR A 143 6.74 10.53 13.81
CA THR A 143 7.27 11.11 12.56
C THR A 143 8.80 10.97 12.49
N SER A 144 9.37 11.18 11.30
CA SER A 144 10.79 11.55 11.15
C SER A 144 11.17 12.79 11.95
N TYR A 145 10.21 13.69 12.22
CA TYR A 145 10.35 14.89 13.07
C TYR A 145 10.32 14.59 14.58
N ASN A 146 9.67 13.53 15.06
CA ASN A 146 9.69 13.12 16.48
C ASN A 146 10.89 12.23 16.82
N ASN A 147 11.76 11.96 15.84
CA ASN A 147 13.17 11.61 16.03
C ASN A 147 14.08 12.85 15.91
N SER A 148 13.52 14.07 15.94
CA SER A 148 14.33 15.29 15.94
C SER A 148 15.35 15.16 17.07
N PRO A 149 16.65 15.37 16.77
CA PRO A 149 17.64 15.39 17.81
C PRO A 149 17.21 16.43 18.84
N THR A 150 17.44 16.13 20.11
CA THR A 150 17.31 17.18 21.12
C THR A 150 18.50 18.11 20.96
N SER A 151 18.25 19.42 20.92
CA SER A 151 19.33 20.39 21.07
C SER A 151 19.86 20.36 22.50
N SER A 152 18.98 20.10 23.48
CA SER A 152 19.31 19.92 24.89
C SER A 152 18.26 19.07 25.61
N GLY A 153 18.67 18.36 26.66
CA GLY A 153 17.77 17.55 27.49
C GLY A 153 17.32 16.25 26.81
N LYS A 154 16.04 15.92 26.92
CA LYS A 154 15.43 14.71 26.34
C LYS A 154 14.01 14.98 25.82
N MET A 155 13.61 14.23 24.79
CA MET A 155 12.20 14.18 24.38
C MET A 155 11.33 13.50 25.44
N ILE A 156 10.02 13.78 25.39
CA ILE A 156 9.03 13.06 26.19
C ILE A 156 9.02 11.60 25.74
N SER A 157 9.20 10.67 26.68
CA SER A 157 9.16 9.25 26.33
C SER A 157 7.73 8.82 25.99
N GLN A 158 7.57 7.79 25.16
CA GLN A 158 6.25 7.23 24.84
C GLN A 158 5.46 6.80 26.09
N ASN A 159 6.15 6.33 27.14
CA ASN A 159 5.51 5.97 28.40
C ASN A 159 5.05 7.19 29.19
N ASP A 160 5.84 8.28 29.17
CA ASP A 160 5.50 9.53 29.86
C ASP A 160 4.35 10.25 29.14
N PHE A 161 4.36 10.26 27.80
CA PHE A 161 3.28 10.79 26.98
C PHE A 161 1.95 10.05 27.24
N LYS A 162 1.99 8.71 27.24
CA LYS A 162 0.84 7.84 27.57
C LYS A 162 0.29 8.05 28.98
N LYS A 163 1.13 8.46 29.93
CA LYS A 163 0.72 8.74 31.31
C LYS A 163 0.20 10.16 31.50
N GLY A 164 0.34 11.03 30.50
CA GLY A 164 0.01 12.44 30.64
C GLY A 164 0.94 13.17 31.60
N THR A 165 2.22 12.84 31.69
CA THR A 165 3.11 13.54 32.64
C THR A 165 3.13 15.05 32.38
N MET A 166 3.23 15.86 33.44
CA MET A 166 3.38 17.33 33.31
C MET A 166 4.80 17.72 32.86
N GLN A 167 5.18 17.26 31.68
CA GLN A 167 6.46 17.51 31.02
C GLN A 167 6.22 18.28 29.73
N VAL A 168 7.15 19.15 29.39
CA VAL A 168 7.11 19.91 28.14
C VAL A 168 8.47 19.86 27.45
N VAL A 169 8.44 19.78 26.12
CA VAL A 169 9.58 20.05 25.27
C VAL A 169 9.35 21.40 24.60
N LEU A 170 10.30 22.31 24.78
CA LEU A 170 10.27 23.61 24.16
C LEU A 170 10.76 23.51 22.71
N PRO A 171 10.30 24.39 21.82
CA PRO A 171 10.72 24.40 20.42
C PRO A 171 12.18 24.81 20.23
N TYR A 172 12.66 24.68 19.00
CA TYR A 172 13.94 25.21 18.56
C TYR A 172 14.05 26.72 18.84
N GLY A 173 15.24 27.17 19.27
CA GLY A 173 15.52 28.57 19.61
C GLY A 173 15.68 28.85 21.10
N PHE A 174 15.23 27.92 21.97
CA PHE A 174 15.51 27.99 23.40
C PHE A 174 16.91 27.47 23.77
N THR A 175 17.41 27.88 24.93
CA THR A 175 18.74 27.50 25.43
C THR A 175 18.66 26.50 26.58
N SER A 176 19.76 25.76 26.81
CA SER A 176 19.83 24.70 27.83
C SER A 176 19.49 25.15 29.24
N ASP A 177 19.54 26.46 29.53
CA ASP A 177 19.22 27.03 30.84
C ASP A 177 17.74 26.87 31.22
N CYS A 178 16.86 26.69 30.22
CA CYS A 178 15.44 26.40 30.42
C CYS A 178 15.18 24.98 30.96
N ILE A 179 16.15 24.06 30.84
CA ILE A 179 15.96 22.67 31.26
C ILE A 179 15.75 22.59 32.78
N ASN A 180 14.78 21.75 33.19
CA ASN A 180 14.28 21.62 34.56
C ASN A 180 13.54 22.83 35.14
N GLN A 181 13.41 23.93 34.41
CA GLN A 181 12.54 25.03 34.82
C GLN A 181 11.07 24.64 34.69
N GLU A 182 10.21 25.39 35.38
CA GLU A 182 8.76 25.26 35.30
C GLU A 182 8.20 26.36 34.39
N VAL A 183 7.33 25.96 33.47
CA VAL A 183 6.59 26.87 32.60
C VAL A 183 5.10 26.68 32.83
N ASN A 184 4.35 27.76 32.69
CA ASN A 184 2.91 27.75 32.80
C ASN A 184 2.31 27.83 31.40
N ILE A 185 1.38 26.94 31.08
CA ILE A 185 0.61 26.93 29.84
C ILE A 185 -0.84 26.82 30.27
N GLU A 186 -1.66 27.83 29.99
CA GLU A 186 -3.10 27.82 30.28
C GLU A 186 -3.43 27.45 31.75
N ASN A 187 -2.71 28.09 32.69
CA ASN A 187 -2.81 27.85 34.14
C ASN A 187 -2.35 26.47 34.63
N GLN A 188 -1.68 25.68 33.78
CA GLN A 188 -1.06 24.42 34.17
C GLN A 188 0.46 24.51 34.15
N THR A 189 1.10 23.98 35.19
CA THR A 189 2.56 24.00 35.34
C THR A 189 3.18 22.73 34.76
N TYR A 190 4.13 22.91 33.85
CA TYR A 190 4.89 21.86 33.18
C TYR A 190 6.37 22.00 33.49
N LYS A 191 7.06 20.87 33.67
CA LYS A 191 8.52 20.85 33.80
C LYS A 191 9.18 20.70 32.43
N VAL A 192 10.09 21.61 32.09
CA VAL A 192 10.87 21.54 30.85
C VAL A 192 11.85 20.37 30.92
N VAL A 193 11.71 19.40 30.02
CA VAL A 193 12.58 18.20 29.97
C VAL A 193 13.54 18.18 28.79
N GLY A 194 13.26 18.97 27.76
CA GLY A 194 14.07 19.03 26.55
C GLY A 194 13.74 20.25 25.70
N ILE A 195 14.61 20.46 24.72
CA ILE A 195 14.46 21.48 23.68
C ILE A 195 14.65 20.77 22.34
N ASP A 196 13.71 20.99 21.42
CA ASP A 196 13.78 20.45 20.07
C ASP A 196 14.91 21.13 19.27
N ALA A 197 15.52 20.41 18.33
CA ALA A 197 16.51 20.99 17.44
C ALA A 197 15.91 21.50 16.11
N ILE A 198 14.66 21.17 15.82
CA ILE A 198 14.03 21.41 14.51
C ILE A 198 12.61 21.95 14.66
N ASP A 199 11.79 21.36 15.54
CA ASP A 199 10.37 21.73 15.66
C ASP A 199 10.23 23.12 16.28
N GLU A 200 9.38 23.96 15.70
CA GLU A 200 9.10 25.33 16.14
C GLU A 200 7.89 25.39 17.08
N THR A 201 7.31 24.24 17.41
CA THR A 201 6.11 24.11 18.24
C THR A 201 6.39 23.44 19.59
N ILE A 202 5.60 23.80 20.60
CA ILE A 202 5.68 23.21 21.93
C ILE A 202 5.06 21.81 21.90
N THR A 203 5.74 20.85 22.52
CA THR A 203 5.21 19.49 22.70
C THR A 203 4.86 19.22 24.17
N ILE A 204 3.58 18.90 24.41
CA ILE A 204 3.06 18.43 25.70
C ILE A 204 2.24 17.14 25.52
N PRO A 205 2.06 16.31 26.57
CA PRO A 205 1.21 15.13 26.48
C PRO A 205 -0.27 15.46 26.28
N PHE A 206 -0.89 14.78 25.32
CA PHE A 206 -2.31 14.99 24.96
C PHE A 206 -3.26 14.85 26.15
N ILE A 207 -3.11 13.79 26.96
CA ILE A 207 -4.05 13.44 28.04
C ILE A 207 -4.25 14.60 29.02
N ASN A 208 -3.14 15.19 29.48
CA ASN A 208 -3.17 16.27 30.47
C ASN A 208 -2.98 17.66 29.85
N SER A 209 -3.06 17.79 28.52
CA SER A 209 -3.06 19.10 27.87
C SER A 209 -4.21 19.99 28.38
N PRO A 210 -4.06 21.32 28.45
CA PRO A 210 -5.12 22.18 28.97
C PRO A 210 -6.35 22.22 28.07
N ASP A 211 -7.52 22.12 28.66
CA ASP A 211 -8.81 22.17 27.94
C ASP A 211 -9.12 23.56 27.38
N SER A 212 -8.54 24.62 27.98
CA SER A 212 -8.72 26.02 27.57
C SER A 212 -7.83 26.44 26.41
N LEU A 213 -6.91 25.59 25.94
CA LEU A 213 -6.21 25.84 24.68
C LEU A 213 -7.23 26.10 23.57
N ASP A 214 -7.04 27.19 22.83
CA ASP A 214 -7.97 27.69 21.80
C ASP A 214 -7.19 27.95 20.49
N ASN A 215 -7.80 28.70 19.57
CA ASN A 215 -7.28 29.02 18.25
C ASN A 215 -6.98 27.77 17.41
N ILE A 216 -7.69 26.66 17.68
CA ILE A 216 -7.63 25.47 16.84
C ILE A 216 -8.54 25.68 15.64
N THR A 217 -7.96 25.99 14.48
CA THR A 217 -8.70 26.28 13.24
C THR A 217 -9.07 25.02 12.46
N GLU A 218 -8.30 23.95 12.62
CA GLU A 218 -8.52 22.69 11.92
C GLU A 218 -8.00 21.45 12.67
N ILE A 219 -8.52 20.30 12.26
CA ILE A 219 -8.02 18.98 12.65
C ILE A 219 -7.95 18.07 11.41
N SER A 220 -6.80 17.44 11.21
CA SER A 220 -6.54 16.52 10.10
C SER A 220 -6.53 15.08 10.58
N PHE A 221 -7.24 14.23 9.83
CA PHE A 221 -7.24 12.77 9.99
C PHE A 221 -6.59 12.14 8.77
N CYS A 222 -5.36 11.65 8.95
CA CYS A 222 -4.56 11.06 7.89
C CYS A 222 -4.57 9.53 7.99
N THR A 223 -4.67 8.84 6.85
CA THR A 223 -4.70 7.38 6.76
C THR A 223 -3.56 6.85 5.90
N LYS A 224 -3.00 5.67 6.22
CA LYS A 224 -1.91 5.07 5.42
C LYS A 224 -2.31 4.75 3.97
N ASN A 225 -3.60 4.51 3.77
CA ASN A 225 -4.24 4.20 2.49
C ASN A 225 -5.59 4.93 2.47
N VAL A 226 -6.40 4.81 1.42
CA VAL A 226 -7.80 5.32 1.40
C VAL A 226 -8.56 4.99 2.70
N MET A 227 -9.17 6.02 3.31
CA MET A 227 -10.09 5.91 4.44
C MET A 227 -11.34 5.11 4.06
N SER A 228 -11.78 4.19 4.91
CA SER A 228 -13.04 3.47 4.67
C SER A 228 -14.27 4.38 4.82
N THR A 229 -15.34 4.08 4.08
CA THR A 229 -16.62 4.80 4.22
C THR A 229 -17.16 4.74 5.64
N LYS A 230 -16.93 3.63 6.36
CA LYS A 230 -17.33 3.49 7.76
C LYS A 230 -16.62 4.52 8.64
N THR A 231 -15.29 4.60 8.54
CA THR A 231 -14.47 5.54 9.30
C THR A 231 -14.85 6.99 9.00
N TYR A 232 -15.02 7.34 7.72
CA TYR A 232 -15.50 8.67 7.33
C TYR A 232 -16.86 9.01 7.96
N GLN A 233 -17.85 8.12 7.88
CA GLN A 233 -19.17 8.38 8.45
C GLN A 233 -19.14 8.46 9.97
N ASN A 234 -18.27 7.69 10.63
CA ASN A 234 -18.11 7.72 12.08
C ASN A 234 -17.47 9.04 12.54
N ILE A 235 -16.40 9.50 11.89
CA ILE A 235 -15.80 10.81 12.15
C ILE A 235 -16.82 11.93 11.87
N ARG A 236 -17.56 11.84 10.75
CA ARG A 236 -18.60 12.82 10.40
C ARG A 236 -19.71 12.89 11.44
N ALA A 237 -20.20 11.74 11.89
CA ALA A 237 -21.25 11.67 12.91
C ALA A 237 -20.77 12.22 14.26
N ALA A 238 -19.55 11.87 14.68
CA ALA A 238 -18.90 12.38 15.88
C ALA A 238 -18.74 13.91 15.82
N CYS A 239 -18.24 14.43 14.70
CA CYS A 239 -18.05 15.85 14.48
C CYS A 239 -19.38 16.61 14.48
N ASN A 240 -20.40 16.11 13.77
CA ASN A 240 -21.74 16.71 13.77
C ASN A 240 -22.39 16.72 15.16
N ASN A 241 -22.14 15.71 15.99
CA ASN A 241 -22.69 15.64 17.35
C ASN A 241 -22.10 16.73 18.27
N ILE A 242 -20.80 17.02 18.13
CA ILE A 242 -20.06 17.92 19.03
C ILE A 242 -20.08 19.36 18.53
N PHE A 243 -19.92 19.56 17.22
CA PHE A 243 -19.81 20.88 16.61
C PHE A 243 -21.09 21.32 15.88
N GLY A 244 -22.00 20.40 15.55
CA GLY A 244 -23.17 20.73 14.73
C GLY A 244 -22.75 21.37 13.42
N ASN A 245 -23.34 22.53 13.10
CA ASN A 245 -23.03 23.29 11.90
C ASN A 245 -21.76 24.16 12.01
N PHE A 246 -21.05 24.11 13.14
CA PHE A 246 -19.85 24.92 13.37
C PHE A 246 -18.59 24.30 12.73
N ALA A 247 -18.61 23.01 12.39
CA ALA A 247 -17.50 22.36 11.72
C ALA A 247 -17.84 22.13 10.24
N PHE A 248 -16.96 22.59 9.36
CA PHE A 248 -16.99 22.26 7.96
C PHE A 248 -16.30 20.91 7.75
N ILE A 249 -17.08 19.95 7.27
CA ILE A 249 -16.59 18.61 6.94
C ILE A 249 -16.64 18.49 5.41
N PRO A 250 -15.49 18.43 4.72
CA PRO A 250 -15.46 18.36 3.28
C PRO A 250 -16.09 17.06 2.79
N GLU A 251 -16.79 17.13 1.66
CA GLU A 251 -17.18 15.92 0.94
C GLU A 251 -15.95 15.29 0.31
N ILE A 252 -15.69 14.03 0.65
CA ILE A 252 -14.62 13.26 0.02
C ILE A 252 -15.13 12.74 -1.32
N ASP A 253 -14.37 12.99 -2.38
CA ASP A 253 -14.68 12.49 -3.72
C ASP A 253 -14.82 10.95 -3.69
N THR A 254 -15.91 10.46 -4.26
CA THR A 254 -16.17 9.02 -4.31
C THR A 254 -15.58 8.40 -5.58
N VAL A 255 -15.26 7.11 -5.52
CA VAL A 255 -14.79 6.30 -6.65
C VAL A 255 -15.87 6.16 -7.74
N ASN A 256 -17.12 6.56 -7.48
CA ASN A 256 -18.21 6.43 -8.45
C ASN A 256 -17.97 7.21 -9.75
N ASP A 257 -17.34 8.39 -9.68
CA ASP A 257 -17.08 9.20 -10.87
C ASP A 257 -16.02 8.56 -11.78
N ASP A 258 -15.08 7.81 -11.19
CA ASP A 258 -14.01 7.10 -11.91
C ASP A 258 -14.32 5.61 -12.13
N LEU A 259 -15.53 5.16 -11.79
CA LEU A 259 -15.92 3.76 -11.90
C LEU A 259 -15.75 3.20 -13.32
N PRO A 260 -16.13 3.92 -14.40
CA PRO A 260 -15.90 3.46 -15.77
C PRO A 260 -14.41 3.33 -16.11
N PHE A 261 -13.58 4.23 -15.58
CA PHE A 261 -12.13 4.23 -15.77
C PHE A 261 -11.50 3.00 -15.10
N TYR A 262 -11.81 2.74 -13.84
CA TYR A 262 -11.30 1.55 -13.13
C TYR A 262 -11.80 0.23 -13.73
N ASN A 263 -13.08 0.18 -14.14
CA ASN A 263 -13.60 -1.00 -14.85
C ASN A 263 -12.86 -1.25 -16.17
N SER A 264 -12.49 -0.19 -16.89
CA SER A 264 -11.73 -0.27 -18.15
C SER A 264 -10.30 -0.78 -17.93
N LEU A 265 -9.61 -0.30 -16.89
CA LEU A 265 -8.26 -0.77 -16.53
C LEU A 265 -8.27 -2.24 -16.05
N MET A 266 -9.31 -2.61 -15.31
CA MET A 266 -9.53 -3.98 -14.87
C MET A 266 -9.80 -4.91 -16.07
N LEU A 267 -10.63 -4.48 -17.03
CA LEU A 267 -10.88 -5.18 -18.29
C LEU A 267 -9.59 -5.32 -19.11
N LEU A 268 -8.78 -4.26 -19.21
CA LEU A 268 -7.49 -4.29 -19.90
C LEU A 268 -6.54 -5.34 -19.27
N SER A 269 -6.53 -5.43 -17.94
CA SER A 269 -5.74 -6.45 -17.23
C SER A 269 -6.18 -7.87 -17.56
N ILE A 270 -7.50 -8.11 -17.69
CA ILE A 270 -8.05 -9.40 -18.14
C ILE A 270 -7.63 -9.68 -19.59
N LEU A 271 -7.76 -8.71 -20.49
CA LEU A 271 -7.40 -8.85 -21.90
C LEU A 271 -5.91 -9.17 -22.08
N LEU A 272 -5.03 -8.50 -21.34
CA LEU A 272 -3.59 -8.78 -21.32
C LEU A 272 -3.28 -10.21 -20.85
N THR A 273 -4.01 -10.68 -19.83
CA THR A 273 -3.88 -12.06 -19.33
C THR A 273 -4.30 -13.08 -20.40
N ILE A 274 -5.40 -12.83 -21.11
CA ILE A 274 -5.87 -13.69 -22.21
C ILE A 274 -4.85 -13.71 -23.35
N LEU A 275 -4.33 -12.54 -23.74
CA LEU A 275 -3.32 -12.43 -24.81
C LEU A 275 -2.02 -13.18 -24.45
N SER A 276 -1.57 -13.05 -23.20
CA SER A 276 -0.44 -13.81 -22.66
C SER A 276 -0.69 -15.33 -22.70
N SER A 277 -1.90 -15.78 -22.35
CA SER A 277 -2.29 -17.20 -22.43
C SER A 277 -2.30 -17.73 -23.88
N ILE A 278 -2.83 -16.96 -24.83
CA ILE A 278 -2.86 -17.34 -26.25
C ILE A 278 -1.44 -17.45 -26.82
N THR A 279 -0.58 -16.47 -26.55
CA THR A 279 0.81 -16.48 -27.03
C THR A 279 1.58 -17.68 -26.48
N LEU A 280 1.42 -17.99 -25.19
CA LEU A 280 2.02 -19.17 -24.57
C LEU A 280 1.50 -20.48 -25.17
N THR A 281 0.20 -20.57 -25.46
CA THR A 281 -0.42 -21.73 -26.10
C THR A 281 0.10 -21.96 -27.52
N LEU A 282 0.20 -20.90 -28.34
CA LEU A 282 0.74 -20.97 -29.70
C LEU A 282 2.20 -21.45 -29.71
N LEU A 283 3.00 -20.94 -28.77
CA LEU A 283 4.39 -21.34 -28.59
C LEU A 283 4.50 -22.83 -28.22
N PHE A 284 3.71 -23.29 -27.25
CA PHE A 284 3.70 -24.71 -26.86
C PHE A 284 3.30 -25.60 -28.04
N ARG A 285 2.32 -25.17 -28.85
CA ARG A 285 1.95 -25.87 -30.08
C ARG A 285 3.13 -25.99 -31.03
N TYR A 286 3.82 -24.87 -31.26
CA TYR A 286 4.95 -24.81 -32.18
C TYR A 286 6.08 -25.74 -31.73
N VAL A 287 6.47 -25.70 -30.45
CA VAL A 287 7.50 -26.59 -29.89
C VAL A 287 7.11 -28.07 -30.05
N LEU A 288 5.84 -28.42 -29.83
CA LEU A 288 5.36 -29.79 -30.03
C LEU A 288 5.42 -30.21 -31.51
N ILE A 289 5.01 -29.34 -32.45
CA ILE A 289 5.06 -29.62 -33.89
C ILE A 289 6.49 -29.84 -34.36
N THR A 290 7.42 -28.96 -34.01
CA THR A 290 8.83 -29.05 -34.42
C THR A 290 9.49 -30.32 -33.89
N ARG A 291 9.00 -30.87 -32.76
CA ARG A 291 9.50 -32.12 -32.14
C ARG A 291 8.70 -33.36 -32.53
N ASN A 292 7.74 -33.28 -33.45
CA ASN A 292 6.94 -34.43 -33.90
C ASN A 292 7.80 -35.60 -34.41
N LYS A 293 8.92 -35.33 -35.10
CA LYS A 293 9.85 -36.40 -35.55
C LYS A 293 10.44 -37.19 -34.37
N MET A 294 10.80 -36.51 -33.28
CA MET A 294 11.30 -37.14 -32.07
C MET A 294 10.23 -38.00 -31.40
N ILE A 295 8.97 -37.55 -31.42
CA ILE A 295 7.83 -38.32 -30.91
C ILE A 295 7.64 -39.61 -31.72
N SER A 296 7.72 -39.54 -33.06
CA SER A 296 7.63 -40.72 -33.93
C SER A 296 8.77 -41.71 -33.67
N VAL A 297 10.00 -41.21 -33.51
CA VAL A 297 11.16 -42.05 -33.15
C VAL A 297 10.94 -42.77 -31.82
N PHE A 298 10.50 -42.07 -30.78
CA PHE A 298 10.20 -42.71 -29.49
C PHE A 298 9.12 -43.80 -29.60
N ARG A 299 8.12 -43.61 -30.48
CA ARG A 299 7.08 -44.62 -30.72
C ARG A 299 7.63 -45.86 -31.41
N ILE A 300 8.55 -45.71 -32.37
CA ILE A 300 9.20 -46.84 -33.08
C ILE A 300 10.01 -47.70 -32.10
N TYR A 301 10.69 -47.08 -31.13
CA TYR A 301 11.44 -47.78 -30.08
C TYR A 301 10.58 -48.27 -28.90
N GLY A 302 9.24 -48.33 -29.03
CA GLY A 302 8.34 -48.93 -28.03
C GLY A 302 7.90 -48.01 -26.88
N CYS A 303 8.12 -46.69 -26.96
CA CYS A 303 7.60 -45.75 -25.97
C CYS A 303 6.09 -45.55 -26.12
N THR A 304 5.33 -45.80 -25.04
CA THR A 304 3.88 -45.57 -25.05
C THR A 304 3.55 -44.07 -25.10
N ILE A 305 2.41 -43.75 -25.71
CA ILE A 305 1.88 -42.38 -25.86
C ILE A 305 1.85 -41.64 -24.51
N ASN A 306 1.44 -42.32 -23.44
CA ASN A 306 1.37 -41.76 -22.09
C ASN A 306 2.75 -41.53 -21.44
N LYS A 307 3.76 -42.36 -21.76
CA LYS A 307 5.13 -42.14 -21.29
C LYS A 307 5.76 -40.95 -22.01
N ALA A 308 5.60 -40.85 -23.33
CA ALA A 308 6.04 -39.69 -24.10
C ALA A 308 5.38 -38.39 -23.60
N ARG A 309 4.05 -38.38 -23.43
CA ARG A 309 3.30 -37.23 -22.87
C ARG A 309 3.89 -36.72 -21.56
N ARG A 310 4.13 -37.61 -20.59
CA ARG A 310 4.68 -37.23 -19.28
C ARG A 310 6.07 -36.61 -19.37
N ILE A 311 6.91 -37.10 -20.28
CA ILE A 311 8.26 -36.54 -20.49
C ILE A 311 8.17 -35.11 -21.03
N PHE A 312 7.36 -34.87 -22.07
CA PHE A 312 7.21 -33.53 -22.65
C PHE A 312 6.58 -32.53 -21.69
N VAL A 313 5.53 -32.94 -20.97
CA VAL A 313 4.91 -32.09 -19.93
C VAL A 313 5.96 -31.76 -18.86
N ALA A 314 6.73 -32.73 -18.37
CA ALA A 314 7.75 -32.48 -17.37
C ALA A 314 8.85 -31.51 -17.85
N GLU A 315 9.31 -31.63 -19.10
CA GLU A 315 10.31 -30.70 -19.66
C GLU A 315 9.81 -29.25 -19.65
N ILE A 316 8.60 -29.04 -20.18
CA ILE A 316 8.02 -27.70 -20.28
C ILE A 316 7.73 -27.16 -18.88
N MET A 317 7.14 -27.97 -18.00
CA MET A 317 6.84 -27.55 -16.62
C MET A 317 8.09 -27.13 -15.85
N ILE A 318 9.20 -27.87 -15.96
CA ILE A 318 10.47 -27.49 -15.31
C ILE A 318 10.94 -26.13 -15.81
N THR A 319 10.96 -25.90 -17.13
CA THR A 319 11.36 -24.60 -17.69
C THR A 319 10.41 -23.47 -17.28
N SER A 320 9.09 -23.69 -17.32
CA SER A 320 8.09 -22.68 -16.93
C SER A 320 8.19 -22.31 -15.45
N ILE A 321 8.38 -23.29 -14.56
CA ILE A 321 8.53 -23.03 -13.12
C ILE A 321 9.80 -22.22 -12.87
N MET A 322 10.93 -22.58 -13.49
CA MET A 322 12.17 -21.82 -13.35
C MET A 322 12.03 -20.40 -13.89
N SER A 323 11.42 -20.24 -15.07
CA SER A 323 11.17 -18.92 -15.67
C SER A 323 10.28 -18.05 -14.78
N PHE A 324 9.23 -18.62 -14.18
CA PHE A 324 8.36 -17.91 -13.25
C PHE A 324 9.07 -17.48 -11.97
N LEU A 325 9.89 -18.35 -11.38
CA LEU A 325 10.66 -18.04 -10.15
C LEU A 325 11.66 -16.90 -10.40
N ILE A 326 12.41 -16.96 -11.51
CA ILE A 326 13.34 -15.91 -11.91
C ILE A 326 12.59 -14.59 -12.13
N THR A 327 11.50 -14.62 -12.89
CA THR A 327 10.70 -13.42 -13.17
C THR A 327 10.14 -12.83 -11.88
N SER A 328 9.58 -13.66 -10.99
CA SER A 328 9.02 -13.21 -9.72
C SER A 328 10.07 -12.56 -8.81
N ALA A 329 11.30 -13.11 -8.76
CA ALA A 329 12.38 -12.54 -7.98
C ALA A 329 12.81 -11.16 -8.50
N ILE A 330 12.89 -11.00 -9.82
CA ILE A 330 13.18 -9.71 -10.48
C ILE A 330 12.02 -8.72 -10.25
N TYR A 331 10.79 -9.19 -10.42
CA TYR A 331 9.59 -8.39 -10.29
C TYR A 331 9.45 -7.81 -8.88
N PHE A 332 9.63 -8.65 -7.85
CA PHE A 332 9.55 -8.23 -6.45
C PHE A 332 10.61 -7.18 -6.10
N LYS A 333 11.86 -7.37 -6.54
CA LYS A 333 12.97 -6.47 -6.17
C LYS A 333 12.94 -5.14 -6.92
N ILE A 334 12.57 -5.15 -8.20
CA ILE A 334 12.74 -4.00 -9.09
C ILE A 334 11.38 -3.39 -9.43
N VAL A 335 10.48 -4.20 -9.99
CA VAL A 335 9.24 -3.70 -10.61
C VAL A 335 8.26 -3.21 -9.57
N VAL A 336 8.04 -3.96 -8.48
CA VAL A 336 7.13 -3.53 -7.40
C VAL A 336 7.57 -2.18 -6.84
N LYS A 337 8.87 -1.98 -6.62
CA LYS A 337 9.42 -0.70 -6.13
C LYS A 337 9.09 0.47 -7.07
N GLN A 338 9.16 0.25 -8.38
CA GLN A 338 8.80 1.27 -9.37
C GLN A 338 7.29 1.50 -9.44
N LEU A 339 6.48 0.45 -9.30
CA LEU A 339 5.02 0.56 -9.38
C LEU A 339 4.39 1.27 -8.18
N LYS A 340 5.08 1.38 -7.04
CA LYS A 340 4.57 2.10 -5.85
C LYS A 340 4.16 3.53 -6.15
N SER A 341 4.83 4.21 -7.09
CA SER A 341 4.49 5.60 -7.43
C SER A 341 3.16 5.73 -8.18
N SER A 342 2.68 4.65 -8.80
CA SER A 342 1.50 4.67 -9.68
C SER A 342 0.36 3.77 -9.20
N PHE A 343 0.63 2.85 -8.28
CA PHE A 343 -0.34 1.90 -7.73
C PHE A 343 -0.29 1.94 -6.20
N GLU A 344 -1.30 2.56 -5.59
CA GLU A 344 -1.41 2.77 -4.14
C GLU A 344 -1.34 1.46 -3.34
N TYR A 345 -2.02 0.40 -3.79
CA TYR A 345 -2.16 -0.86 -3.04
C TYR A 345 -1.13 -1.92 -3.41
N ILE A 346 -0.14 -1.60 -4.25
CA ILE A 346 0.73 -2.60 -4.85
C ILE A 346 1.55 -3.38 -3.81
N ASP A 347 1.97 -2.70 -2.73
CA ASP A 347 2.72 -3.31 -1.63
C ASP A 347 1.88 -4.29 -0.81
N ILE A 348 0.61 -3.96 -0.57
CA ILE A 348 -0.33 -4.83 0.15
C ILE A 348 -0.64 -6.08 -0.68
N ILE A 349 -0.76 -5.89 -2.00
CA ILE A 349 -1.06 -6.97 -2.95
C ILE A 349 0.11 -7.95 -3.07
N TYR A 350 1.35 -7.48 -3.15
CA TYR A 350 2.52 -8.34 -3.38
C TYR A 350 3.20 -8.81 -2.09
N ASN A 351 2.45 -9.55 -1.27
CA ASN A 351 3.00 -10.33 -0.16
C ASN A 351 3.35 -11.78 -0.58
N LEU A 352 4.12 -12.47 0.25
CA LEU A 352 4.59 -13.84 -0.03
C LEU A 352 3.44 -14.81 -0.33
N LYS A 353 2.33 -14.71 0.42
CA LYS A 353 1.15 -15.56 0.23
C LYS A 353 0.56 -15.38 -1.17
N ASN A 354 0.41 -14.15 -1.63
CA ASN A 354 -0.14 -13.86 -2.96
C ASN A 354 0.78 -14.33 -4.08
N TYR A 355 2.11 -14.23 -3.95
CA TYR A 355 3.04 -14.79 -4.93
C TYR A 355 2.90 -16.32 -5.07
N ILE A 356 2.74 -17.03 -3.96
CA ILE A 356 2.54 -18.49 -3.97
C ILE A 356 1.23 -18.83 -4.70
N ILE A 357 0.15 -18.09 -4.43
CA ILE A 357 -1.15 -18.29 -5.09
C ILE A 357 -1.04 -18.06 -6.60
N ILE A 358 -0.43 -16.95 -7.03
CA ILE A 358 -0.23 -16.65 -8.46
C ILE A 358 0.60 -17.75 -9.13
N GLY A 359 1.67 -18.21 -8.47
CA GLY A 359 2.51 -19.29 -8.97
C GLY A 359 1.73 -20.61 -9.13
N LEU A 360 0.90 -20.98 -8.16
CA LEU A 360 0.06 -22.17 -8.24
C LEU A 360 -0.95 -22.08 -9.39
N ILE A 361 -1.58 -20.92 -9.58
CA ILE A 361 -2.51 -20.68 -10.70
C ILE A 361 -1.77 -20.82 -12.04
N TYR A 362 -0.62 -20.15 -12.19
CA TYR A 362 0.21 -20.19 -13.40
C TYR A 362 0.60 -21.63 -13.78
N VAL A 363 1.14 -22.38 -12.82
CA VAL A 363 1.55 -23.79 -12.99
C VAL A 363 0.36 -24.67 -13.34
N SER A 364 -0.78 -24.49 -12.68
CA SER A 364 -1.99 -25.30 -12.91
C SER A 364 -2.57 -25.08 -14.32
N VAL A 365 -2.65 -23.81 -14.75
CA VAL A 365 -3.15 -23.45 -16.08
C VAL A 365 -2.25 -24.02 -17.17
N ILE A 366 -0.92 -23.86 -17.03
CA ILE A 366 0.03 -24.42 -17.99
C ILE A 366 -0.08 -25.93 -18.07
N TYR A 367 -0.14 -26.60 -16.92
CA TYR A 367 -0.28 -28.05 -16.87
C TYR A 367 -1.55 -28.51 -17.61
N PHE A 368 -2.68 -27.85 -17.38
CA PHE A 368 -3.95 -28.18 -18.04
C PHE A 368 -3.88 -27.99 -19.56
N ILE A 369 -3.41 -26.82 -20.02
CA ILE A 369 -3.28 -26.49 -21.44
C ILE A 369 -2.35 -27.49 -22.14
N LEU A 370 -1.18 -27.76 -21.57
CA LEU A 370 -0.22 -28.70 -22.14
C LEU A 370 -0.78 -30.11 -22.27
N ASN A 371 -1.47 -30.60 -21.24
CA ASN A 371 -2.08 -31.94 -21.30
C ASN A 371 -3.12 -32.02 -22.41
N LEU A 372 -4.00 -31.02 -22.53
CA LEU A 372 -5.03 -30.96 -23.56
C LEU A 372 -4.41 -30.94 -24.97
N MET A 373 -3.41 -30.08 -25.20
CA MET A 373 -2.75 -29.95 -26.50
C MET A 373 -2.03 -31.22 -26.93
N ILE A 374 -1.31 -31.86 -26.02
CA ILE A 374 -0.55 -33.08 -26.32
C ILE A 374 -1.51 -34.24 -26.64
N ILE A 375 -2.65 -34.34 -25.96
CA ILE A 375 -3.70 -35.33 -26.29
C ILE A 375 -4.19 -35.13 -27.73
N ILE A 376 -4.57 -33.91 -28.07
CA ILE A 376 -5.09 -33.57 -29.41
C ILE A 376 -4.06 -33.89 -30.50
N GLN A 377 -2.78 -33.57 -30.26
CA GLN A 377 -1.73 -33.75 -31.25
C GLN A 377 -1.30 -35.21 -31.41
N LEU A 378 -1.20 -35.97 -30.31
CA LEU A 378 -0.87 -37.40 -30.35
C LEU A 378 -1.97 -38.23 -31.04
N HIS A 379 -3.23 -37.80 -30.93
CA HIS A 379 -4.35 -38.46 -31.63
C HIS A 379 -4.32 -38.25 -33.16
N LYS A 380 -3.65 -37.21 -33.67
CA LYS A 380 -3.52 -36.94 -35.12
C LYS A 380 -2.37 -37.69 -35.81
N LEU A 381 -1.42 -38.22 -35.04
CA LEU A 381 -0.23 -38.92 -35.57
C LEU A 381 -0.45 -40.31 -36.22
N PRO A 382 -1.54 -41.09 -36.01
CA PRO A 382 -1.62 -42.45 -36.58
C PRO A 382 -2.06 -42.54 -38.06
N LEU A 383 -2.55 -41.46 -38.70
CA LEU A 383 -3.19 -41.56 -40.02
C LEU A 383 -2.36 -41.02 -41.21
N SER A 384 -1.32 -40.23 -40.98
CA SER A 384 -0.54 -39.59 -42.07
C SER A 384 0.73 -40.35 -42.49
N GLN A 385 1.15 -41.41 -41.78
CA GLN A 385 2.39 -42.13 -42.09
C GLN A 385 2.19 -43.45 -42.88
N LYS A 386 1.00 -43.68 -43.45
CA LYS A 386 0.74 -44.81 -44.36
C LYS A 386 0.84 -44.47 -45.86
N GLN A 387 1.13 -43.22 -46.24
CA GLN A 387 1.14 -42.78 -47.65
C GLN A 387 2.46 -42.11 -48.10
N GLY A 388 3.59 -42.56 -47.56
CA GLY A 388 4.90 -42.11 -48.02
C GLY A 388 5.88 -43.27 -47.99
N GLY A 389 5.59 -44.29 -48.80
CA GLY A 389 6.54 -45.34 -49.18
C GLY A 389 6.99 -45.09 -50.60
#